data_AF-A0A7S0A4B8-F1
#
_entry.id   AF-A0A7S0A4B8-F1
#
_cell.length_a   1.000
_cell.length_b   1.000
_cell.length_c   1.000
_cell.angle_alpha   90.00
_cell.angle_beta   90.00
_cell.angle_gamma   90.00
#
_symmetry.space_group_name_H-M   'P 1'
#
loop_
_entity.id
_entity.type
_entity.pdbx_description
1 polymer ?
#
loop_
_entity_poly.entity_id
_entity_poly.type
_entity_poly.pdbx_seq_one_letter_code
_entity_poly.pdbx_strand_id
1 'polypeptide(L)'
;MLLASWPGAGSAAGLSRCWTSRQELLQLLFRPGAPAMPRPGDWFCSRCLKRNMPKHFFCRACGTGAKEASVLAPGTIKVPGMREYPLPGDWGCGGCGTAMMAYDTVCTKCGAAQQDHRQSAMAAA
;
A
#
# COMPACT_ATOMS: atom_id res chain seq x y z
N MET A 1 -12.94 9.48 -18.40
CA MET A 1 -12.03 9.64 -17.24
C MET A 1 -10.79 10.38 -17.68
N LEU A 2 -10.23 11.24 -16.83
CA LEU A 2 -9.05 12.05 -17.14
C LEU A 2 -7.78 11.22 -16.96
N LEU A 3 -6.94 11.15 -18.00
CA LEU A 3 -5.60 10.58 -17.96
C LEU A 3 -4.57 11.70 -18.17
N ALA A 4 -3.40 11.54 -17.57
CA ALA A 4 -2.26 12.40 -17.80
C ALA A 4 -1.12 11.56 -18.37
N SER A 5 -0.60 11.93 -19.54
CA SER A 5 0.58 11.32 -20.15
C SER A 5 1.75 12.28 -20.09
N TRP A 6 2.91 11.79 -19.66
CA TRP A 6 4.18 12.51 -19.71
C TRP A 6 5.02 11.99 -20.89
N PRO A 7 5.36 12.81 -21.90
CA PRO A 7 6.03 12.32 -23.12
C PRO A 7 7.51 11.91 -23.00
N GLY A 8 7.99 11.55 -21.81
CA GLY A 8 9.40 11.27 -21.54
C GLY A 8 10.30 12.50 -21.38
N ALA A 9 11.53 12.26 -20.90
CA ALA A 9 12.53 13.29 -20.64
C ALA A 9 13.24 13.67 -21.96
N GLY A 10 12.92 14.83 -22.52
CA GLY A 10 13.62 15.36 -23.70
C GLY A 10 12.80 16.34 -24.54
N SER A 11 11.47 16.26 -24.47
CA SER A 11 10.58 17.29 -25.01
C SER A 11 10.25 18.32 -23.93
N ALA A 12 10.14 19.60 -24.28
CA ALA A 12 9.65 20.69 -23.43
C ALA A 12 8.15 20.53 -23.08
N ALA A 13 7.74 19.32 -22.70
CA ALA A 13 6.38 18.84 -22.79
C ALA A 13 5.73 18.85 -21.40
N GLY A 14 4.82 19.80 -21.23
CA GLY A 14 3.89 19.82 -20.12
C GLY A 14 3.03 18.56 -20.06
N LEU A 15 2.40 18.38 -18.90
CA LEU A 15 1.46 17.30 -18.63
C LEU A 15 0.34 17.33 -19.68
N SER A 16 0.31 16.33 -20.57
CA SER A 16 -0.77 16.23 -21.55
C SER A 16 -1.95 15.52 -20.91
N ARG A 17 -3.05 16.26 -20.75
CA ARG A 17 -4.31 15.74 -20.22
C ARG A 17 -5.15 15.23 -21.37
N CYS A 18 -5.49 13.95 -21.32
CA CYS A 18 -6.36 13.31 -22.31
C CYS A 18 -7.61 12.76 -21.63
N TRP A 19 -8.70 12.72 -22.40
CA TRP A 19 -9.93 12.05 -22.00
C TRP A 19 -9.95 10.67 -22.64
N THR A 20 -10.34 9.66 -21.87
CA THR A 20 -10.55 8.31 -22.37
C THR A 20 -11.85 7.73 -21.81
N SER A 21 -12.43 6.77 -22.51
CA SER A 21 -13.55 6.01 -21.99
C SER A 21 -13.14 5.16 -20.78
N ARG A 22 -14.11 4.74 -19.98
CA ARG A 22 -13.84 3.80 -18.88
C ARG A 22 -13.26 2.49 -19.40
N GLN A 23 -13.72 2.03 -20.56
CA GLN A 23 -13.35 0.74 -21.13
C GLN A 23 -11.89 0.74 -21.61
N GLU A 24 -11.47 1.78 -22.33
CA GLU A 24 -10.06 1.98 -22.74
C GLU A 24 -9.12 2.16 -21.55
N LEU A 25 -9.54 2.93 -20.53
CA LEU A 25 -8.74 3.09 -19.31
C LEU A 25 -8.53 1.75 -18.59
N LEU A 26 -9.56 0.91 -18.52
CA LEU A 26 -9.45 -0.43 -17.95
C LEU A 26 -8.51 -1.31 -18.79
N GLN A 27 -8.55 -1.21 -20.11
CA GLN A 27 -7.62 -1.94 -20.97
C GLN A 27 -6.17 -1.48 -20.79
N LEU A 28 -5.91 -0.18 -20.63
CA LEU A 28 -4.56 0.34 -20.41
C LEU A 28 -3.96 -0.12 -19.07
N LEU A 29 -4.77 -0.16 -18.01
CA LEU A 29 -4.30 -0.45 -16.65
C LEU A 29 -4.37 -1.93 -16.25
N PHE A 30 -5.23 -2.72 -16.89
CA PHE A 30 -5.54 -4.08 -16.44
C PHE A 30 -5.47 -5.16 -17.54
N ARG A 31 -5.05 -4.84 -18.78
CA ARG A 31 -4.80 -5.89 -19.79
C ARG A 31 -3.60 -6.77 -19.40
N PRO A 32 -3.51 -8.02 -19.89
CA PRO A 32 -2.27 -8.78 -19.87
C PRO A 32 -1.11 -7.96 -20.46
N GLY A 33 -0.03 -7.81 -19.69
CA GLY A 33 1.12 -6.96 -20.05
C GLY A 33 0.99 -5.49 -19.66
N ALA A 34 -0.09 -5.08 -19.00
CA ALA A 34 -0.17 -3.74 -18.40
C ALA A 34 0.97 -3.57 -17.37
N PRO A 35 1.60 -2.38 -17.31
CA PRO A 35 2.64 -2.11 -16.32
C PRO A 35 2.05 -2.26 -14.92
N ALA A 36 2.82 -2.86 -14.00
CA ALA A 36 2.43 -2.98 -12.60
C ALA A 36 2.49 -1.61 -11.92
N MET A 37 1.47 -0.78 -12.16
CA MET A 37 1.36 0.56 -11.62
C MET A 37 1.03 0.48 -10.12
N PRO A 38 1.69 1.28 -9.27
CA PRO A 38 1.31 1.41 -7.86
C PRO A 38 -0.10 1.99 -7.78
N ARG A 39 -0.95 1.39 -6.94
CA ARG A 39 -2.31 1.88 -6.73
C ARG A 39 -2.33 2.87 -5.57
N PRO A 40 -3.28 3.82 -5.55
CA PRO A 40 -3.52 4.64 -4.37
C PRO A 40 -3.59 3.80 -3.09
N GLY A 41 -2.85 4.19 -2.06
CA GLY A 41 -2.73 3.48 -0.78
C GLY A 41 -1.72 2.32 -0.75
N ASP A 42 -1.18 1.88 -1.90
CA ASP A 42 -0.03 0.98 -1.88
C ASP A 42 1.17 1.69 -1.20
N TRP A 43 2.07 0.92 -0.60
CA TRP A 43 3.27 1.46 0.06
C TRP A 43 4.50 0.62 -0.32
N PHE A 44 5.68 1.24 -0.31
CA PHE A 44 6.94 0.58 -0.62
C PHE A 44 7.76 0.40 0.63
N CYS A 45 8.19 -0.84 0.86
CA CYS A 45 9.02 -1.17 2.00
C CYS A 45 10.33 -0.38 1.95
N SER A 46 10.65 0.35 3.02
CA SER A 46 11.91 1.11 3.14
C SER A 46 13.15 0.22 3.11
N ARG A 47 13.01 -1.07 3.44
CA ARG A 47 14.11 -2.05 3.45
C ARG A 47 14.38 -2.71 2.09
N CYS A 48 13.35 -3.21 1.42
CA CYS A 48 13.51 -4.01 0.20
C CYS A 48 12.89 -3.39 -1.06
N LEU A 49 12.31 -2.18 -0.93
CA LEU A 49 11.65 -1.42 -2.00
C LEU A 49 10.53 -2.15 -2.74
N LYS A 50 10.09 -3.30 -2.24
CA LYS A 50 8.95 -4.03 -2.82
C LYS A 50 7.66 -3.32 -2.43
N ARG A 51 6.77 -3.25 -3.42
CA ARG A 51 5.42 -2.73 -3.28
C ARG A 51 4.56 -3.66 -2.42
N ASN A 52 3.83 -3.08 -1.48
CA ASN A 52 2.84 -3.72 -0.64
C ASN A 52 1.49 -3.06 -0.84
N MET A 53 0.43 -3.82 -0.57
CA MET A 53 -0.95 -3.34 -0.64
C MET A 53 -1.40 -2.83 0.74
N PRO A 54 -2.42 -1.95 0.84
CA PRO A 54 -2.94 -1.46 2.13
C PRO A 54 -3.32 -2.56 3.12
N LYS A 55 -3.77 -3.73 2.63
CA LYS A 55 -4.12 -4.90 3.46
C LYS A 55 -2.93 -5.56 4.16
N HIS A 56 -1.71 -5.17 3.80
CA HIS A 56 -0.48 -5.70 4.36
C HIS A 56 0.15 -4.62 5.25
N PHE A 57 0.16 -4.88 6.55
CA PHE A 57 0.79 -3.96 7.52
C PHE A 57 2.31 -4.13 7.51
N PHE A 58 2.76 -5.37 7.45
CA PHE A 58 4.17 -5.74 7.30
C PHE A 58 4.47 -6.06 5.84
N CYS A 59 5.73 -5.90 5.45
CA CYS A 59 6.15 -6.15 4.09
C CYS A 59 5.96 -7.63 3.79
N ARG A 60 5.25 -7.92 2.70
CA ARG A 60 4.94 -9.30 2.31
C ARG A 60 6.18 -10.12 1.95
N ALA A 61 7.25 -9.46 1.52
CA ALA A 61 8.49 -10.12 1.18
C ALA A 61 9.45 -10.29 2.36
N CYS A 62 9.50 -9.31 3.28
CA CYS A 62 10.33 -9.42 4.48
C CYS A 62 9.67 -10.24 5.60
N GLY A 63 8.34 -10.26 5.64
CA GLY A 63 7.56 -10.92 6.68
C GLY A 63 7.39 -10.07 7.95
N THR A 64 6.65 -10.62 8.91
CA THR A 64 6.31 -9.97 10.20
C THR A 64 7.49 -9.92 11.19
N GLY A 65 8.53 -10.72 10.97
CA GLY A 65 9.73 -10.75 11.81
C GLY A 65 10.61 -9.51 11.70
N ALA A 66 10.52 -8.78 10.58
CA ALA A 66 11.23 -7.53 10.36
C ALA A 66 10.31 -6.35 10.70
N LYS A 67 10.31 -5.90 11.95
CA LYS A 67 9.45 -4.79 12.41
C LYS A 67 9.74 -3.49 11.64
N GLU A 68 10.99 -3.28 11.26
CA GLU A 68 11.47 -2.20 10.41
C GLU A 68 11.01 -2.31 8.95
N ALA A 69 10.37 -3.42 8.57
CA ALA A 69 9.75 -3.60 7.27
C ALA A 69 8.22 -3.55 7.39
N SER A 70 7.69 -2.48 7.97
CA SER A 70 6.25 -2.23 8.12
C SER A 70 5.83 -0.90 7.51
N VAL A 71 4.52 -0.71 7.32
CA VAL A 71 3.95 0.54 6.81
C VAL A 71 4.21 1.75 7.74
N LEU A 72 4.53 1.49 9.02
CA LEU A 72 4.92 2.49 10.00
C LEU A 72 6.43 2.76 10.04
N ALA A 73 7.23 1.98 9.31
CA ALA A 73 8.67 2.13 9.36
C ALA A 73 9.09 3.50 8.79
N PRO A 74 10.07 4.18 9.41
CA PRO A 74 10.65 5.40 8.86
C PRO A 74 11.12 5.21 7.42
N GLY A 75 10.92 6.22 6.57
CA GLY A 75 11.28 6.16 5.15
C GLY A 75 10.38 5.29 4.28
N THR A 76 9.27 4.77 4.80
CA THR A 76 8.26 4.09 3.99
C THR A 76 7.61 5.08 3.02
N ILE A 77 7.65 4.77 1.73
CA ILE A 77 7.02 5.58 0.69
C ILE A 77 5.57 5.12 0.54
N LYS A 78 4.62 6.00 0.83
CA LYS A 78 3.18 5.72 0.66
C LYS A 78 2.67 6.38 -0.61
N VAL A 79 1.95 5.63 -1.43
CA VAL A 79 1.23 6.18 -2.58
C VAL A 79 -0.02 6.89 -2.04
N PRO A 80 -0.18 8.20 -2.26
CA PRO A 80 -1.36 8.92 -1.78
C PRO A 80 -2.64 8.26 -2.27
N GLY A 81 -3.64 8.18 -1.39
CA GLY A 81 -4.95 7.63 -1.70
C GLY A 81 -6.09 8.42 -1.09
N MET A 82 -7.30 7.91 -1.24
CA MET A 82 -8.51 8.58 -0.74
C MET A 82 -8.55 8.75 0.79
N ARG A 83 -7.83 7.89 1.51
CA ARG A 83 -7.68 7.94 2.96
C ARG A 83 -6.22 7.68 3.32
N GLU A 84 -5.74 8.41 4.30
CA GLU A 84 -4.43 8.17 4.89
C GLU A 84 -4.45 6.87 5.70
N TYR A 85 -3.37 6.10 5.59
CA TYR A 85 -3.23 4.80 6.23
C TYR A 85 -1.78 4.60 6.70
N PRO A 86 -1.54 4.00 7.88
CA PRO A 86 -2.53 3.62 8.90
C PRO A 86 -3.14 4.82 9.61
N LEU A 87 -4.39 4.69 10.07
CA LEU A 87 -5.03 5.66 10.96
C LEU A 87 -4.55 5.44 12.41
N PRO A 88 -4.62 6.45 13.28
CA PRO A 88 -4.35 6.28 14.71
C PRO A 88 -5.12 5.10 15.30
N GLY A 89 -4.41 4.24 16.04
CA GLY A 89 -4.97 3.02 16.63
C GLY A 89 -5.05 1.80 15.69
N ASP A 90 -4.97 1.98 14.37
CA ASP A 90 -4.85 0.83 13.45
C ASP A 90 -3.60 0.02 13.77
N TRP A 91 -3.66 -1.29 13.56
CA TRP A 91 -2.60 -2.19 13.97
C TRP A 91 -2.29 -3.26 12.93
N GLY A 92 -1.09 -3.80 13.01
CA GLY A 92 -0.64 -4.92 12.21
C GLY A 92 -0.68 -6.21 13.00
N CYS A 93 -1.36 -7.23 12.49
CA CYS A 93 -1.30 -8.55 13.07
C CYS A 93 0.13 -9.12 12.95
N GLY A 94 0.81 -9.32 14.08
CA GLY A 94 2.16 -9.90 14.11
C GLY A 94 2.23 -11.37 13.69
N GLY A 95 1.12 -12.11 13.65
CA GLY A 95 1.08 -13.50 13.19
C GLY A 95 1.02 -13.65 11.68
N CYS A 96 0.08 -12.95 11.02
CA CYS A 96 -0.19 -13.12 9.58
C CYS A 96 0.09 -11.87 8.72
N GLY A 97 0.49 -10.77 9.35
CA GLY A 97 0.90 -9.53 8.71
C GLY A 97 -0.22 -8.64 8.19
N THR A 98 -1.48 -8.98 8.49
CA THR A 98 -2.65 -8.25 7.98
C THR A 98 -2.83 -6.94 8.72
N ALA A 99 -3.19 -5.91 7.96
CA ALA A 99 -3.64 -4.62 8.47
C ALA A 99 -5.02 -4.73 9.11
N MET A 100 -5.14 -4.36 10.38
CA MET A 100 -6.35 -4.38 11.19
C MET A 100 -6.73 -2.95 11.58
N MET A 101 -8.00 -2.75 11.88
CA MET A 101 -8.57 -1.46 12.24
C MET A 101 -8.48 -1.25 13.75
N ALA A 102 -8.50 0.01 14.20
CA ALA A 102 -8.39 0.35 15.62
C ALA A 102 -9.41 -0.36 16.54
N TYR A 103 -10.60 -0.68 16.04
CA TYR A 103 -11.64 -1.38 16.82
C TYR A 103 -11.49 -2.91 16.82
N ASP A 104 -10.63 -3.48 15.98
CA ASP A 104 -10.42 -4.92 15.92
C ASP A 104 -9.61 -5.37 17.13
N THR A 105 -10.18 -6.20 18.00
CA THR A 105 -9.47 -6.81 19.13
C THR A 105 -8.82 -8.15 18.79
N VAL A 106 -9.25 -8.75 17.68
CA VAL A 106 -8.81 -10.05 17.16
C VAL A 106 -8.52 -9.93 15.67
N CYS A 107 -7.51 -10.64 15.18
CA CYS A 107 -7.19 -10.61 13.77
C CYS A 107 -8.28 -11.28 12.94
N THR A 108 -8.92 -10.53 12.05
CA THR A 108 -9.99 -11.04 11.16
C THR A 108 -9.52 -12.09 10.15
N LYS A 109 -8.20 -12.26 9.97
CA LYS A 109 -7.63 -13.26 9.06
C LYS A 109 -7.18 -14.55 9.75
N CYS A 110 -6.54 -14.47 10.92
CA CYS A 110 -6.00 -15.66 11.60
C CYS A 110 -6.63 -15.96 12.96
N GLY A 111 -7.53 -15.12 13.45
CA GLY A 111 -8.31 -15.36 14.68
C GLY A 111 -7.53 -15.16 15.99
N ALA A 112 -6.26 -14.78 15.94
CA ALA A 112 -5.46 -14.55 17.15
C ALA A 112 -5.69 -13.15 17.73
N ALA A 113 -5.65 -13.04 19.06
CA ALA A 113 -5.84 -11.76 19.73
C ALA A 113 -4.66 -10.82 19.46
N GLN A 114 -4.93 -9.52 19.46
CA GLN A 114 -3.92 -8.50 19.20
C GLN A 114 -2.68 -8.63 20.10
N GLN A 115 -2.92 -8.94 21.38
CA GLN A 115 -1.90 -9.08 22.43
C GLN A 115 -1.05 -10.36 22.33
N ASP A 116 -1.52 -11.39 21.62
CA ASP A 116 -0.85 -12.70 21.57
C ASP A 116 0.36 -12.72 20.62
N HIS A 117 0.57 -11.63 19.89
CA HIS A 117 1.59 -11.54 18.86
C HIS A 117 2.72 -10.59 19.26
N ARG A 118 3.91 -11.16 19.54
CA ARG A 118 5.15 -10.42 19.85
C ARG A 118 5.52 -9.34 18.80
N GLN A 119 5.07 -9.51 17.56
CA GLN A 119 5.42 -8.66 16.42
C GLN A 119 4.33 -7.64 16.05
N SER A 120 3.19 -7.58 16.75
CA SER A 120 2.18 -6.56 16.48
C SER A 120 2.72 -5.15 16.65
N ALA A 121 2.24 -4.22 15.82
CA ALA A 121 2.57 -2.80 15.88
C ALA A 121 1.30 -1.98 15.72
N MET A 122 1.20 -0.86 16.42
CA MET A 122 0.06 0.06 16.39
C MET A 122 0.50 1.40 15.84
N ALA A 123 -0.36 2.04 15.06
CA ALA A 123 -0.20 3.43 14.65
C ALA A 123 -0.29 4.34 15.88
N ALA A 124 0.57 5.35 15.93
CA ALA A 124 0.57 6.33 17.01
C ALA A 124 -0.76 7.10 17.06
N ALA A 125 -1.11 7.57 18.27
CA ALA A 125 -2.28 8.40 18.55
C ALA A 125 -2.13 9.81 17.95
#